data_AF-A0A7W1F152-F1
#
_entry.id   AF-A0A7W1F152-F1
#
_cell.length_a   1.000
_cell.length_b   1.000
_cell.length_c   1.000
_cell.angle_alpha   90.00
_cell.angle_beta   90.00
_cell.angle_gamma   90.00
#
_symmetry.space_group_name_H-M   'P 1'
#
loop_
_entity.id
_entity.type
_entity.pdbx_description
1 polymer ?
#
loop_
_entity_poly.entity_id
_entity_poly.type
_entity_poly.pdbx_seq_one_letter_code
_entity_poly.pdbx_strand_id
1 'polypeptide(L)'
;MDDDGGMAEFEVDIEPDREALAKLGISEPDFEVAVRAALDLYERRLNRCGADDEVPLIEDVVIEIRGIRYALTDLAAVRYGEF
;
A
#
# COMPACT_ATOMS: atom_id res chain seq x y z
N MET A 1 -7.50 -32.42 -1.21
CA MET A 1 -7.30 -31.81 0.11
C MET A 1 -7.24 -30.33 -0.17
N ASP A 2 -8.43 -29.81 -0.31
CA ASP A 2 -8.79 -28.41 -0.38
C ASP A 2 -8.58 -27.86 1.03
N ASP A 3 -7.60 -26.98 1.18
CA ASP A 3 -7.59 -25.91 2.18
C ASP A 3 -6.49 -24.94 1.74
N ASP A 4 -6.79 -24.26 0.63
CA ASP A 4 -6.14 -23.00 0.31
C ASP A 4 -6.54 -22.07 1.46
N GLY A 5 -5.69 -22.02 2.48
CA GLY A 5 -5.85 -21.17 3.65
C GLY A 5 -5.76 -19.73 3.21
N GLY A 6 -6.85 -19.22 2.63
CA GLY A 6 -7.07 -17.82 2.32
C GLY A 6 -6.89 -17.04 3.60
N MET A 7 -5.67 -16.55 3.81
CA MET A 7 -5.37 -15.53 4.80
C MET A 7 -6.43 -14.46 4.61
N ALA A 8 -7.21 -14.17 5.65
CA ALA A 8 -8.31 -13.21 5.61
C ALA A 8 -7.92 -12.06 4.68
N GLU A 9 -8.54 -12.02 3.49
CA GLU A 9 -8.18 -11.07 2.44
C GLU A 9 -8.62 -9.70 2.95
N PHE A 10 -7.72 -9.00 3.63
CA PHE A 10 -7.91 -7.59 3.92
C PHE A 10 -7.94 -6.88 2.57
N GLU A 11 -9.14 -6.66 2.03
CA GLU A 11 -9.32 -5.88 0.81
C GLU A 11 -9.06 -4.42 1.18
N VAL A 12 -7.85 -3.97 0.86
CA VAL A 12 -7.47 -2.57 0.96
C VAL A 12 -7.72 -1.92 -0.40
N ASP A 13 -8.68 -1.02 -0.44
CA ASP A 13 -8.96 -0.20 -1.61
C ASP A 13 -8.06 1.05 -1.54
N ILE A 14 -7.25 1.24 -2.58
CA ILE A 14 -6.31 2.37 -2.70
C ILE A 14 -6.74 3.20 -3.90
N GLU A 15 -7.38 4.34 -3.61
CA GLU A 15 -7.89 5.25 -4.64
C GLU A 15 -6.89 6.41 -4.84
N PRO A 16 -6.24 6.53 -6.01
CA PRO A 16 -5.26 7.59 -6.26
C PRO A 16 -5.90 8.98 -6.22
N ASP A 17 -5.29 9.90 -5.47
CA ASP A 17 -5.66 11.31 -5.48
C ASP A 17 -5.05 11.99 -6.70
N ARG A 18 -5.84 12.03 -7.78
CA ARG A 18 -5.42 12.63 -9.06
C ARG A 18 -5.01 14.09 -8.93
N GLU A 19 -5.57 14.83 -7.98
CA GLU A 19 -5.22 16.24 -7.77
C GLU A 19 -3.84 16.36 -7.12
N ALA A 20 -3.57 15.55 -6.10
CA ALA A 20 -2.25 15.48 -5.46
C ALA A 20 -1.17 15.03 -6.44
N LEU A 21 -1.44 13.97 -7.21
CA LEU A 21 -0.54 13.46 -8.25
C LEU A 21 -0.23 14.55 -9.30
N ALA A 22 -1.26 15.25 -9.78
CA ALA A 22 -1.08 16.34 -10.75
C ALA A 22 -0.25 17.51 -10.20
N LYS A 23 -0.47 17.91 -8.94
CA LYS A 23 0.31 18.98 -8.27
C LYS A 23 1.79 18.64 -8.18
N LEU A 24 2.11 17.35 -8.00
CA LEU A 24 3.48 16.84 -7.87
C LEU A 24 4.10 16.45 -9.22
N GLY A 25 3.35 16.52 -10.31
CA GLY A 25 3.80 16.09 -11.64
C GLY A 25 4.06 14.57 -11.72
N ILE A 26 3.31 13.80 -10.93
CA ILE A 26 3.35 12.34 -10.90
C ILE A 26 2.25 11.83 -11.84
N SER A 27 2.63 10.91 -12.74
CA SER A 27 1.69 10.23 -13.62
C SER A 27 1.05 9.04 -12.90
N GLU A 28 -0.22 8.73 -13.19
CA GLU A 28 -0.89 7.51 -12.71
C GLU A 28 -0.03 6.24 -12.85
N PRO A 29 0.61 5.93 -14.00
CA PRO A 29 1.46 4.74 -14.12
C PRO A 29 2.72 4.75 -13.23
N ASP A 30 3.33 5.93 -13.00
CA ASP A 30 4.46 6.06 -12.07
C ASP A 30 4.00 5.75 -10.62
N PHE A 31 2.81 6.25 -10.26
CA PHE A 31 2.18 5.98 -8.97
C PHE A 31 1.84 4.50 -8.80
N GLU A 32 1.17 3.87 -9.78
CA GLU A 32 0.80 2.44 -9.72
C GLU A 32 2.01 1.54 -9.53
N VAL A 33 3.12 1.81 -10.24
CA VAL A 33 4.37 1.07 -10.08
C VAL A 33 4.94 1.24 -8.67
N ALA A 34 4.93 2.45 -8.15
CA ALA A 34 5.46 2.74 -6.81
C ALA A 34 4.60 2.14 -5.70
N VAL A 35 3.27 2.22 -5.80
CA VAL A 35 2.34 1.55 -4.88
C VAL A 35 2.58 0.06 -4.89
N ARG A 36 2.62 -0.59 -6.06
CA ARG A 36 2.81 -2.04 -6.15
C ARG A 36 4.13 -2.48 -5.52
N ALA A 37 5.21 -1.71 -5.73
CA ALA A 37 6.51 -1.98 -5.11
C ALA A 37 6.45 -1.83 -3.57
N ALA A 38 5.74 -0.83 -3.06
CA ALA A 38 5.61 -0.62 -1.62
C ALA A 38 4.69 -1.66 -0.96
N LEU A 39 3.63 -2.11 -1.63
CA LEU A 39 2.77 -3.20 -1.17
C LEU A 39 3.54 -4.53 -1.09
N ASP A 40 4.37 -4.85 -2.09
CA ASP A 40 5.23 -6.05 -2.06
C ASP A 40 6.19 -6.01 -0.86
N LEU A 41 6.76 -4.84 -0.55
CA LEU A 41 7.60 -4.65 0.64
C LEU A 41 6.80 -4.77 1.94
N TYR A 42 5.59 -4.21 1.97
CA TYR A 42 4.68 -4.29 3.09
C TYR A 42 4.26 -5.74 3.37
N GLU A 43 3.85 -6.51 2.37
CA GLU A 43 3.55 -7.94 2.50
C GLU A 43 4.75 -8.75 3.01
N ARG A 44 5.95 -8.49 2.50
CA ARG A 44 7.17 -9.14 3.02
C ARG A 44 7.46 -8.77 4.47
N ARG A 45 7.07 -7.57 4.90
CA ARG A 45 7.23 -7.10 6.27
C ARG A 45 6.18 -7.73 7.18
N LEU A 46 4.92 -7.81 6.74
CA LEU A 46 3.84 -8.55 7.39
C LEU A 46 4.22 -10.01 7.60
N ASN A 47 4.70 -10.69 6.55
CA ASN A 47 5.14 -12.09 6.65
C ASN A 47 6.33 -12.30 7.59
N ARG A 48 7.14 -11.26 7.83
CA ARG A 48 8.25 -11.29 8.80
C ARG A 48 7.87 -10.82 10.20
N CYS A 49 6.70 -10.18 10.34
CA CYS A 49 6.17 -9.69 11.60
C CYS A 49 5.69 -10.89 12.42
N GLY A 50 6.25 -11.06 13.63
CA GLY A 50 5.81 -12.10 14.57
C GLY A 50 4.56 -11.67 15.33
N ALA A 51 3.95 -12.59 16.09
CA ALA A 51 2.74 -12.34 16.89
C ALA A 51 2.90 -11.26 17.99
N ASP A 52 4.14 -10.90 18.35
CA ASP A 52 4.48 -9.87 19.33
C ASP A 52 4.99 -8.56 18.70
N ASP A 53 5.15 -8.50 17.37
CA ASP A 53 5.58 -7.28 16.68
C ASP A 53 4.36 -6.41 16.32
N GLU A 54 4.56 -5.09 16.35
CA GLU A 54 3.57 -4.13 15.87
C GLU A 54 3.38 -4.33 14.37
N VAL A 55 2.19 -4.81 13.98
CA VAL A 55 1.81 -4.98 12.58
C VAL A 55 1.82 -3.60 11.92
N PRO A 56 2.67 -3.37 10.90
CA PRO A 56 2.69 -2.07 10.23
C PRO A 56 1.31 -1.81 9.62
N LEU A 57 0.83 -0.57 9.71
CA LEU A 57 -0.40 -0.14 9.03
C LEU A 57 -0.08 0.22 7.58
N ILE A 58 -1.03 -0.01 6.67
CA ILE A 58 -0.86 0.37 5.26
C ILE A 58 -0.86 1.90 5.08
N GLU A 59 -1.43 2.64 6.03
CA GLU A 59 -1.36 4.11 6.08
C GLU A 59 0.06 4.64 6.33
N ASP A 60 0.92 3.86 6.97
CA ASP A 60 2.34 4.16 7.20
C ASP A 60 3.23 3.77 6.00
N VAL A 61 2.63 3.23 4.93
CA VAL A 61 3.39 2.86 3.73
C VAL A 61 3.90 4.11 3.04
N VAL A 62 5.20 4.10 2.76
CA VAL A 62 5.89 5.15 2.00
C VAL A 62 6.23 4.61 0.63
N ILE A 63 5.83 5.33 -0.41
CA ILE A 63 6.15 5.02 -1.80
C ILE A 63 7.27 5.93 -2.29
N GLU A 64 8.15 5.40 -3.14
CA GLU A 64 9.25 6.16 -3.72
C GLU A 64 9.03 6.35 -5.22
N ILE A 65 8.92 7.60 -5.66
CA ILE A 65 8.72 7.98 -7.06
C ILE A 65 9.84 8.91 -7.46
N ARG A 66 10.64 8.50 -8.47
CA ARG A 66 11.79 9.27 -8.98
C ARG A 66 12.79 9.69 -7.89
N GLY A 67 12.97 8.84 -6.87
CA GLY A 67 13.88 9.08 -5.74
C GLY A 67 13.33 10.01 -4.65
N ILE A 68 12.06 10.40 -4.73
CA ILE A 68 11.36 11.17 -3.70
C ILE A 68 10.39 10.25 -2.99
N ARG A 69 10.37 10.33 -1.66
CA ARG A 69 9.50 9.53 -0.80
C ARG A 69 8.24 10.30 -0.45
N TYR A 70 7.10 9.66 -0.63
CA TYR A 70 5.79 10.19 -0.32
C TYR A 70 5.03 9.20 0.56
N ALA A 71 4.25 9.71 1.51
CA ALA A 71 3.30 8.87 2.22
C ALA A 71 2.22 8.41 1.22
N LEU A 72 1.82 7.14 1.28
CA LEU A 72 0.75 6.62 0.43
C LEU A 72 -0.53 7.44 0.61
N THR A 73 -0.83 7.82 1.85
CA THR A 73 -2.00 8.63 2.24
C THR A 73 -1.96 10.08 1.76
N ASP A 74 -0.80 10.60 1.33
CA ASP A 74 -0.66 11.92 0.71
C ASP A 74 -1.05 11.89 -0.78
N LEU A 75 -0.93 10.72 -1.40
CA LEU A 75 -1.12 10.51 -2.84
C LEU A 75 -2.35 9.65 -3.18
N ALA A 76 -2.98 9.04 -2.18
CA ALA A 76 -4.15 8.19 -2.33
C ALA A 76 -4.98 8.11 -1.06
N ALA A 77 -6.28 7.92 -1.23
CA ALA A 77 -7.16 7.53 -0.14
C ALA A 77 -7.07 6.02 0.06
N VAL A 78 -6.81 5.61 1.30
CA VAL A 78 -6.79 4.20 1.70
C VAL A 78 -8.07 3.88 2.45
N ARG A 79 -8.81 2.88 1.98
CA ARG A 79 -10.03 2.39 2.63
C ARG A 79 -9.89 0.91 2.93
N TYR A 80 -10.23 0.54 4.16
CA TYR A 80 -10.30 -0.85 4.57
C TYR A 80 -11.74 -1.32 4.40
N GLY A 81 -11.96 -2.38 3.62
CA GLY A 81 -13.26 -3.03 3.56
C GLY A 81 -13.52 -3.78 4.87
N GLU A 82 -14.52 -3.35 5.65
CA GLU A 82 -15.07 -4.14 6.75
C GLU A 82 -16.11 -5.11 6.17
N PHE A 83 -15.99 -6.41 6.48
CA PHE A 83 -17.06 -7.40 6.27
C PHE A 83 -18.08 -7.38 7.41
#